data_AF-W9VUY4-F1
#
_entry.id   AF-W9VUY4-F1
#
_cell.length_a   1.000
_cell.length_b   1.000
_cell.length_c   1.000
_cell.angle_alpha   90.00
_cell.angle_beta   90.00
_cell.angle_gamma   90.00
#
_symmetry.space_group_name_H-M   'P 1'
#
loop_
_entity.id
_entity.type
_entity.pdbx_description
1 polymer ?
#
loop_
_entity_poly.entity_id
_entity_poly.type
_entity_poly.pdbx_seq_one_letter_code
_entity_poly.pdbx_strand_id
1 'polypeptide(L)'
;MFVPLEKVTFAGPIKHYADKNTDSGRTVDRHFCDICGSPIYGLAKEGLPGQALVRIALFNDFKTSPPKPGAELYTKDRWVWDEPIQDAQQVPTTM
;
A
#
# COMPACT_ATOMS: atom_id res chain seq x y z
N MET A 1 -2.46 3.33 2.39
CA MET A 1 -3.74 3.59 3.06
C MET A 1 -4.83 2.85 2.30
N PHE A 2 -5.79 2.25 3.01
CA PHE A 2 -6.95 1.59 2.40
C PHE A 2 -8.06 2.63 2.24
N VAL A 3 -8.53 2.83 1.02
CA VAL A 3 -9.60 3.78 0.70
C VAL A 3 -10.63 3.08 -0.18
N PRO A 4 -11.94 3.23 0.06
CA PRO A 4 -12.94 2.68 -0.85
C PRO A 4 -12.71 3.19 -2.28
N LEU A 5 -12.64 2.28 -3.24
CA LEU A 5 -12.22 2.58 -4.61
C LEU A 5 -13.15 3.61 -5.27
N GLU A 6 -14.45 3.53 -4.99
CA GLU A 6 -15.46 4.47 -5.50
C GLU A 6 -15.28 5.90 -4.99
N LYS A 7 -14.49 6.11 -3.94
CA LYS A 7 -14.17 7.44 -3.39
C LYS A 7 -12.84 8.00 -3.92
N VAL A 8 -12.16 7.29 -4.83
CA VAL A 8 -10.88 7.73 -5.39
C VAL A 8 -11.08 8.17 -6.84
N THR A 9 -10.61 9.37 -7.16
CA THR A 9 -10.52 9.86 -8.54
C THR A 9 -9.08 9.77 -9.02
N PHE A 10 -8.88 9.29 -10.24
CA PHE A 10 -7.57 9.14 -10.85
C PHE A 10 -7.41 10.10 -12.03
N ALA A 11 -6.23 10.68 -12.17
CA ALA A 11 -5.88 11.58 -13.27
C ALA A 11 -4.46 11.31 -13.77
N GLY A 12 -4.24 11.52 -15.07
CA GLY A 12 -2.96 11.28 -15.73
C GLY A 12 -2.81 9.86 -16.31
N PRO A 13 -1.69 9.59 -17.01
CA PRO A 13 -1.45 8.31 -17.65
C PRO A 13 -1.04 7.25 -16.61
N ILE A 14 -1.91 6.27 -16.41
CA ILE A 14 -1.72 5.18 -15.45
C ILE A 14 -1.64 3.86 -16.22
N LYS A 15 -0.59 3.09 -15.94
CA LYS A 15 -0.48 1.68 -16.35
C LYS A 15 -0.51 0.79 -15.11
N HIS A 16 -0.76 -0.48 -15.33
CA HIS A 16 -0.66 -1.49 -14.29
C HIS A 16 -0.04 -2.77 -14.84
N TYR A 17 0.46 -3.59 -13.93
CA TYR A 17 0.72 -5.00 -14.17
C TYR A 17 0.09 -5.84 -13.06
N ALA A 18 -0.29 -7.07 -13.42
CA ALA A 18 -0.78 -8.07 -12.48
C ALA A 18 0.41 -8.75 -11.78
N ASP A 19 0.67 -8.39 -10.53
CA ASP A 19 1.69 -9.06 -9.72
C ASP A 19 1.12 -10.36 -9.15
N LYS A 20 1.63 -11.48 -9.66
CA LYS A 20 1.28 -12.83 -9.20
C LYS A 20 2.29 -13.40 -8.21
N ASN A 21 3.41 -12.72 -7.98
CA ASN A 21 4.47 -13.16 -7.10
C ASN A 21 4.32 -12.47 -5.73
N THR A 22 3.23 -12.78 -5.04
CA THR A 22 2.95 -12.26 -3.69
C THR A 22 2.98 -13.40 -2.69
N ASP A 23 3.36 -13.11 -1.44
CA ASP A 23 3.45 -14.15 -0.40
C ASP A 23 2.11 -14.83 -0.12
N SER A 24 1.01 -14.14 -0.36
CA SER A 24 -0.34 -14.71 -0.21
C SER A 24 -0.76 -15.62 -1.37
N GLY A 25 0.02 -15.69 -2.45
CA GLY A 25 -0.36 -16.34 -3.71
C GLY A 25 -1.46 -15.64 -4.52
N ARG A 26 -2.09 -14.60 -3.98
CA ARG A 26 -3.13 -13.81 -4.66
C ARG A 26 -2.53 -12.77 -5.60
N THR A 27 -3.31 -12.35 -6.59
CA THR A 27 -2.87 -11.31 -7.51
C THR A 27 -3.06 -9.91 -6.91
N VAL A 28 -2.05 -9.05 -7.06
CA VAL A 28 -2.16 -7.62 -6.76
C VAL A 28 -1.94 -6.82 -8.05
N ASP A 29 -2.96 -6.08 -8.50
CA ASP A 29 -2.81 -5.17 -9.63
C ASP A 29 -2.09 -3.90 -9.16
N ARG A 30 -0.83 -3.73 -9.56
CA ARG A 30 0.00 -2.59 -9.16
C ARG A 30 -0.09 -1.49 -10.20
N HIS A 31 -0.69 -0.36 -9.83
CA HIS A 31 -0.91 0.79 -10.70
C HIS A 31 0.14 1.87 -10.45
N PHE A 32 0.71 2.40 -11.53
CA PHE A 32 1.83 3.33 -11.49
C PHE A 32 1.73 4.36 -12.62
N CYS A 33 2.44 5.48 -12.45
CA CYS A 33 2.55 6.53 -13.46
C CYS A 33 3.35 6.03 -14.67
N ASP A 34 2.79 6.11 -15.87
CA ASP A 34 3.46 5.65 -17.10
C ASP A 34 4.70 6.48 -17.46
N ILE A 35 4.78 7.72 -16.96
CA ILE A 35 5.87 8.64 -17.31
C ILE A 35 7.09 8.43 -16.40
N CYS A 36 6.87 8.36 -15.08
CA CYS A 36 7.97 8.31 -14.11
C CYS A 36 8.10 6.99 -13.34
N GLY A 37 7.18 6.03 -13.54
CA GLY A 37 7.20 4.74 -12.87
C GLY A 37 6.78 4.75 -11.40
N SER A 38 6.43 5.91 -10.82
CA SER A 38 6.07 6.00 -9.40
C SER A 38 4.77 5.23 -9.10
N PRO A 39 4.72 4.43 -8.03
CA PRO A 39 3.53 3.68 -7.66
C PRO A 39 2.43 4.62 -7.13
N ILE A 40 1.20 4.40 -7.56
CA ILE A 40 0.04 5.25 -7.20
C ILE A 40 -0.89 4.50 -6.27
N TYR A 41 -1.32 3.31 -6.66
CA TYR A 41 -2.17 2.46 -5.84
C TYR A 41 -2.03 0.97 -6.21
N GLY A 42 -2.45 0.10 -5.32
CA GLY A 42 -2.63 -1.33 -5.60
C GLY A 42 -4.09 -1.73 -5.48
N LEU A 43 -4.51 -2.77 -6.19
CA LEU A 43 -5.78 -3.46 -5.97
C LEU A 43 -5.52 -4.94 -5.68
N ALA A 44 -5.83 -5.37 -4.46
CA ALA A 44 -5.78 -6.78 -4.06
C ALA A 44 -7.21 -7.34 -4.05
N LYS A 45 -7.84 -7.47 -5.22
CA LYS A 45 -9.30 -7.70 -5.35
C LYS A 45 -9.80 -8.93 -4.58
N GLU A 46 -8.97 -9.96 -4.46
CA GLU A 46 -9.29 -11.20 -3.75
C GLU A 46 -9.26 -11.04 -2.22
N GLY A 47 -8.30 -10.27 -1.68
CA GLY A 47 -8.13 -10.09 -0.23
C GLY A 47 -8.81 -8.85 0.34
N LEU A 48 -9.01 -7.83 -0.50
CA LEU A 48 -9.49 -6.50 -0.13
C LEU A 48 -10.43 -5.96 -1.23
N PRO A 49 -11.57 -6.61 -1.46
CA PRO A 49 -12.51 -6.19 -2.50
C PRO A 49 -13.01 -4.76 -2.27
N GLY A 50 -13.05 -3.97 -3.34
CA GLY A 50 -13.52 -2.59 -3.30
C GLY A 50 -12.57 -1.59 -2.62
N GLN A 51 -11.36 -1.99 -2.23
CA GLN A 51 -10.38 -1.08 -1.61
C GLN A 51 -9.23 -0.76 -2.57
N ALA A 52 -8.85 0.51 -2.61
CA ALA A 52 -7.60 0.98 -3.19
C ALA A 52 -6.53 1.09 -2.10
N LEU A 53 -5.38 0.43 -2.33
CA LEU A 53 -4.19 0.59 -1.49
C LEU A 53 -3.39 1.81 -1.97
N VAL A 54 -3.83 3.00 -1.58
CA VAL A 54 -3.26 4.30 -2.00
C VAL A 54 -1.88 4.54 -1.38
N ARG A 55 -0.93 4.99 -2.21
CA ARG A 55 0.42 5.39 -1.78
C ARG A 55 0.40 6.80 -1.20
N ILE A 56 0.49 6.88 0.13
CA ILE A 56 0.38 8.16 0.87
C ILE A 56 1.58 9.09 0.66
N ALA A 57 2.74 8.57 0.23
CA ALA A 57 3.93 9.39 -0.04
C ALA A 57 3.75 10.38 -1.21
N LEU A 58 2.66 10.27 -1.97
CA LEU A 58 2.34 11.17 -3.08
C LEU A 58 1.70 12.50 -2.63
N PHE A 59 1.27 12.61 -1.37
CA PHE A 59 0.52 13.76 -0.86
C PHE A 59 1.43 14.70 -0.06
N ASN A 60 1.63 15.91 -0.57
CA ASN A 60 2.49 16.92 0.08
C ASN A 60 2.02 17.28 1.49
N ASP A 61 0.71 17.30 1.75
CA ASP A 61 0.14 17.66 3.05
C ASP A 61 0.61 16.72 4.17
N PHE A 62 0.87 15.45 3.84
CA PHE A 62 1.37 14.46 4.79
C PHE A 62 2.84 14.65 5.17
N LYS A 63 3.56 15.57 4.51
CA LYS A 63 4.90 15.98 4.97
C LYS A 63 4.85 16.64 6.36
N THR A 64 3.76 17.33 6.67
CA THR A 64 3.62 18.08 7.94
C THR A 64 2.60 17.46 8.89
N SER A 65 1.61 16.73 8.36
CA SER A 65 0.59 16.07 9.16
C SER A 65 0.26 14.67 8.59
N PRO A 66 1.19 13.70 8.68
CA PRO A 66 0.94 12.35 8.20
C PRO A 66 -0.11 11.63 9.06
N PRO A 67 -0.91 10.73 8.48
CA PRO A 67 -1.72 9.81 9.26
C PRO A 67 -0.82 8.90 10.11
N LYS A 68 -1.24 8.58 11.34
CA LYS A 68 -0.54 7.60 12.16
C LYS A 68 -0.72 6.18 11.59
N PRO A 69 0.35 5.38 11.47
CA PRO A 69 0.23 3.98 11.07
C PRO A 69 -0.59 3.18 12.07
N GLY A 70 -1.61 2.47 11.59
CA GLY A 70 -2.44 1.59 12.44
C GLY A 70 -1.88 0.17 12.57
N ALA A 71 -1.01 -0.25 11.64
CA ALA A 71 -0.40 -1.57 11.63
C ALA A 71 0.94 -1.56 10.89
N GLU A 72 1.84 -2.43 11.33
CA GLU A 72 3.09 -2.77 10.68
C GLU A 72 2.97 -4.22 10.18
N LEU A 73 3.21 -4.42 8.88
CA LEU A 73 3.16 -5.73 8.24
C LEU A 73 4.58 -6.27 8.06
N TYR A 74 4.74 -7.59 8.03
CA TYR A 74 6.04 -8.27 7.91
C TYR A 74 7.00 -7.94 9.06
N THR A 75 6.48 -7.79 10.29
CA THR A 75 7.33 -7.46 11.46
C THR A 75 8.35 -8.55 11.80
N LYS A 76 8.19 -9.77 11.27
CA LYS A 76 9.20 -10.84 11.35
C LYS A 76 10.51 -10.48 10.65
N ASP A 77 10.46 -9.63 9.62
CA ASP A 77 11.61 -9.18 8.81
C ASP A 77 12.08 -7.78 9.22
N ARG A 78 11.59 -7.27 10.37
CA ARG A 78 11.97 -5.95 10.90
C ARG A 78 13.48 -5.89 11.06
N TRP A 79 14.05 -4.80 10.54
CA TRP A 79 15.47 -4.54 10.70
C TRP A 79 15.80 -4.25 12.16
N VAL A 80 16.94 -4.74 12.62
CA VAL A 80 17.36 -4.71 14.03
C VAL A 80 17.50 -3.31 14.64
N TRP A 81 17.52 -2.27 13.81
CA TRP A 81 17.65 -0.88 14.25
C TRP A 81 16.32 -0.12 14.26
N ASP A 82 15.24 -0.71 13.72
CA ASP A 82 13.94 -0.05 13.60
C ASP A 82 13.06 -0.44 14.79
N GLU A 83 12.51 0.56 15.49
CA GLU A 83 11.67 0.34 16.67
C GLU A 83 10.20 0.19 16.25
N PRO A 84 9.39 -0.63 16.96
CA PRO A 84 7.96 -0.72 16.70
C PRO A 84 7.26 0.64 16.82
N ILE A 85 6.36 0.94 15.89
CA ILE A 85 5.56 2.15 15.94
C ILE A 85 4.57 2.02 17.10
N GLN A 86 4.60 3.00 18.00
CA GLN A 86 3.71 3.06 19.15
C GLN A 86 2.24 2.96 18.69
N ASP A 87 1.47 2.11 19.37
CA ASP A 87 0.04 1.85 19.13
C ASP A 87 -0.30 1.18 17.78
N ALA A 88 0.69 0.87 16.93
CA ALA A 88 0.47 0.13 15.70
C ALA A 88 0.41 -1.38 15.97
N GLN A 89 -0.57 -2.05 15.37
CA GLN A 89 -0.66 -3.51 15.40
C GLN A 89 0.57 -4.13 14.72
N GLN A 90 1.23 -5.07 15.41
CA GLN A 90 2.39 -5.78 14.89
C GLN A 90 1.96 -7.07 14.19
N VAL A 91 2.13 -7.15 12.87
CA VAL A 91 1.70 -8.31 12.08
C VAL A 91 2.92 -9.03 11.49
N PRO A 92 3.30 -10.20 12.02
CA PRO A 92 4.49 -10.91 11.55
C PRO A 92 4.32 -11.58 10.18
N THR A 93 3.07 -11.75 9.68
CA THR A 93 2.68 -12.48 8.45
C THR A 93 3.45 -13.80 8.24
N THR A 94 2.79 -14.92 8.51
CA THR A 94 3.30 -16.25 8.16
C THR A 94 3.43 -16.39 6.65
N MET A 95 4.54 -17.00 6.21
CA MET A 95 4.64 -17.63 4.89
C MET A 95 3.55 -18.70 4.73
#